data_AF-A0A957JZU2-F1
#
_entry.id   AF-A0A957JZU2-F1
#
_cell.length_a   1.000
_cell.length_b   1.000
_cell.length_c   1.000
_cell.angle_alpha   90.00
_cell.angle_beta   90.00
_cell.angle_gamma   90.00
#
_symmetry.space_group_name_H-M   'P 1'
#
loop_
_entity.id
_entity.type
_entity.pdbx_description
1 polymer ?
#
loop_
_entity_poly.entity_id
_entity_poly.type
_entity_poly.pdbx_seq_one_letter_code
_entity_poly.pdbx_strand_id
1 'polypeptide(L)' 'LGYGEREPIWRWWLDFEWVDGKLRRPAKTNERDLRPEKPEPPLRRKITFYDFDNAPPPDATHAIPLRQKRNRPEATDQ' A
#
# COMPACT_ATOMS: atom_id res chain seq x y z
N LEU A 1 -10.50 2.58 -26.90
CA LEU A 1 -11.71 2.48 -26.05
C LEU A 1 -11.58 3.28 -24.76
N GLY A 2 -10.39 3.43 -24.15
CA GLY A 2 -10.13 4.47 -23.12
C GLY A 2 -10.92 4.33 -21.81
N TYR A 3 -11.62 3.21 -21.62
CA TYR A 3 -12.45 3.00 -20.45
C TYR A 3 -11.61 2.93 -19.18
N GLY A 4 -11.94 3.77 -18.20
CA GLY A 4 -11.20 3.91 -16.95
C GLY A 4 -10.16 5.04 -16.95
N GLU A 5 -10.04 5.81 -18.04
CA GLU A 5 -9.31 7.08 -18.02
C GLU A 5 -10.04 8.13 -17.16
N ARG A 6 -9.28 9.11 -16.66
CA ARG A 6 -9.83 10.21 -15.87
C ARG A 6 -10.47 11.24 -16.79
N GLU A 7 -11.69 11.66 -16.46
CA GLU A 7 -12.39 12.75 -17.13
C GLU A 7 -12.41 14.00 -16.22
N PRO A 8 -11.63 15.05 -16.51
CA PRO A 8 -11.54 16.24 -15.66
C PRO A 8 -12.89 16.92 -15.40
N ILE A 9 -13.82 16.87 -16.35
CA ILE A 9 -15.16 17.46 -16.21
C ILE A 9 -15.92 16.84 -15.03
N TRP A 10 -15.66 15.58 -14.69
CA TRP A 10 -16.34 14.87 -13.61
C TRP A 10 -15.69 15.06 -12.24
N ARG A 11 -14.56 15.75 -12.16
CA ARG A 11 -13.87 16.03 -10.89
C ARG A 11 -14.43 17.30 -10.25
N TRP A 12 -15.54 17.15 -9.53
CA TRP A 12 -16.25 18.26 -8.89
C TRP A 12 -15.77 18.55 -7.45
N TRP A 13 -14.95 17.68 -6.86
CA TRP A 13 -14.42 17.87 -5.51
C TRP A 13 -13.09 18.61 -5.50
N LEU A 14 -12.76 19.19 -4.34
CA LEU A 14 -11.48 19.85 -4.09
C LEU A 14 -10.54 18.93 -3.32
N ASP A 15 -9.26 18.99 -3.67
CA ASP A 15 -8.20 18.28 -2.97
C ASP A 15 -7.76 19.07 -1.73
N PHE A 16 -8.14 18.60 -0.55
CA PHE A 16 -7.63 19.10 0.71
C PHE A 16 -7.27 17.95 1.65
N GLU A 17 -6.30 18.22 2.52
CA GLU A 17 -5.84 17.34 3.58
C GLU A 17 -5.96 18.06 4.91
N TRP A 18 -6.40 17.36 5.95
CA TRP A 18 -6.47 17.89 7.31
C TRP A 18 -5.24 17.44 8.09
N VAL A 19 -4.33 18.38 8.37
CA VAL A 19 -3.06 18.11 9.06
C VAL A 19 -2.89 19.13 10.18
N ASP A 20 -2.62 18.64 11.39
CA ASP A 20 -2.41 19.47 12.59
C ASP A 20 -3.52 20.50 12.84
N GLY A 21 -4.79 20.08 12.69
CA GLY A 21 -5.94 20.95 12.94
C GLY A 21 -6.19 22.02 11.88
N LYS A 22 -5.54 21.93 10.70
CA LYS A 22 -5.69 22.90 9.62
C LYS A 22 -6.02 22.20 8.31
N LEU A 23 -6.92 22.80 7.53
CA LEU A 23 -7.16 22.44 6.14
C LEU A 23 -6.00 22.94 5.28
N ARG A 24 -5.37 22.06 4.51
CA ARG A 24 -4.23 22.38 3.62
C ARG A 24 -4.40 21.72 2.26
N ARG A 25 -3.68 22.21 1.25
CA ARG A 25 -3.52 21.46 -0.01
C ARG A 25 -2.61 20.24 0.25
N PRO A 26 -2.93 19.07 -0.32
CA PRO A 26 -2.12 17.86 -0.12
C PRO A 26 -0.73 18.04 -0.74
N ALA A 27 0.28 17.42 -0.12
CA ALA A 27 1.64 17.44 -0.65
C ALA A 27 1.77 16.66 -1.96
N LYS A 28 0.96 15.60 -2.15
CA LYS A 28 0.87 14.80 -3.37
C LYS A 28 -0.55 14.28 -3.57
N THR A 29 -1.03 14.33 -4.82
CA THR A 29 -2.27 13.67 -5.24
C THR A 29 -1.94 12.57 -6.25
N ASN A 30 -2.58 11.41 -6.13
CA ASN A 30 -2.47 10.35 -7.12
C ASN A 30 -3.31 10.71 -8.36
N GLU A 31 -2.65 10.81 -9.51
CA GLU A 31 -3.27 11.07 -10.81
C GLU A 31 -2.93 9.93 -11.78
N ARG A 32 -3.45 8.74 -11.48
CA ARG A 32 -3.09 7.51 -12.23
C ARG A 32 -3.85 7.44 -13.56
N ASP A 33 -3.12 7.10 -14.60
CA ASP A 33 -3.66 6.79 -15.91
C ASP A 33 -3.49 5.30 -16.24
N LEU A 34 -4.19 4.84 -17.29
CA LEU A 34 -4.07 3.48 -17.78
C LEU A 34 -2.64 3.20 -18.25
N ARG A 35 -2.13 2.01 -17.94
CA ARG A 35 -0.79 1.57 -18.38
C ARG A 35 -0.91 0.25 -19.13
N PRO A 36 -1.49 0.25 -20.35
CA PRO A 36 -1.78 -0.98 -21.09
C PRO A 36 -0.51 -1.71 -21.52
N GLU A 37 0.60 -1.00 -21.72
CA GLU A 37 1.90 -1.57 -22.08
C GLU A 37 2.62 -2.20 -20.88
N LYS A 38 2.13 -1.98 -19.65
CA LYS A 38 2.75 -2.54 -18.47
C LYS A 38 2.60 -4.06 -18.52
N PRO A 39 3.70 -4.83 -18.43
CA PRO A 39 3.61 -6.27 -18.48
C PRO A 39 2.70 -6.79 -17.36
N GLU A 40 1.93 -7.82 -17.70
CA GLU A 40 1.11 -8.49 -16.72
C GLU A 40 1.95 -8.95 -15.54
N PRO A 41 1.42 -8.85 -14.32
CA PRO A 41 2.12 -9.37 -13.18
C PRO A 41 2.30 -10.89 -13.27
N PRO A 42 3.37 -11.43 -12.67
CA PRO A 42 3.58 -12.88 -12.69
C PRO A 42 2.39 -13.60 -12.05
N LEU A 43 1.96 -14.70 -12.66
CA LEU A 43 0.84 -15.55 -12.20
C LEU A 43 1.00 -15.93 -10.71
N ARG A 44 2.25 -16.14 -10.28
CA ARG A 44 2.61 -16.40 -8.88
C ARG A 44 3.29 -15.17 -8.29
N ARG A 45 2.49 -14.30 -7.66
CA ARG A 45 3.00 -13.24 -6.78
C ARG A 45 3.15 -13.76 -5.36
N LYS A 46 4.33 -13.57 -4.77
CA LYS A 46 4.51 -13.74 -3.32
C LYS A 46 3.84 -12.55 -2.62
N ILE A 47 2.59 -12.72 -2.24
CA ILE A 47 1.85 -11.78 -1.41
C ILE A 47 2.05 -12.25 0.04
N THR A 48 2.51 -11.36 0.92
CA THR A 48 2.57 -11.66 2.35
C THR A 48 1.13 -11.68 2.86
N PHE A 49 0.71 -12.83 3.38
CA PHE A 49 -0.55 -12.98 4.10
C PHE A 49 -0.22 -13.02 5.59
N TYR A 50 -0.98 -12.28 6.40
CA TYR A 50 -0.89 -12.29 7.85
C TYR A 50 -2.07 -13.11 8.38
N ASP A 51 -1.79 -14.33 8.83
CA ASP A 51 -2.80 -15.23 9.40
C ASP A 51 -3.04 -14.94 10.89
N PHE A 52 -3.85 -15.78 11.53
CA PHE A 52 -4.15 -15.66 12.97
C PHE A 52 -2.90 -15.71 13.84
N ASP A 53 -1.88 -16.48 13.45
CA ASP A 53 -0.61 -16.59 14.19
C ASP A 53 0.25 -15.32 14.06
N ASN A 54 -0.05 -14.47 13.07
CA ASN A 54 0.59 -13.17 12.89
C ASN A 54 -0.18 -12.01 13.52
N ALA A 55 -1.39 -12.25 14.03
CA ALA A 55 -2.15 -11.24 14.73
C ALA A 55 -1.48 -10.89 16.07
N PRO A 56 -1.55 -9.64 16.54
CA PRO A 56 -1.22 -9.32 17.91
C PRO A 56 -2.00 -10.19 18.89
N PRO A 57 -1.42 -10.60 20.04
CA PRO A 57 -2.15 -11.32 21.06
C PRO A 57 -3.30 -10.45 21.62
N PRO A 58 -4.37 -11.07 22.16
CA PRO A 58 -5.58 -10.35 22.56
C PRO A 58 -5.39 -9.26 23.62
N ASP A 59 -4.35 -9.37 24.44
CA ASP A 59 -4.00 -8.47 25.54
C ASP A 59 -2.91 -7.45 25.16
N ALA A 60 -2.56 -7.35 23.87
CA ALA A 60 -1.55 -6.40 23.40
C ALA A 60 -1.96 -4.94 23.66
N THR A 61 -1.25 -4.27 24.58
CA THR A 61 -1.43 -2.84 24.90
C THR A 61 -0.49 -1.92 24.13
N HIS A 62 0.46 -2.49 23.40
CA HIS A 62 1.48 -1.77 22.65
C HIS A 62 1.55 -2.25 21.20
N ALA A 63 2.13 -1.43 20.32
CA ALA A 63 2.28 -1.76 18.92
C ALA A 63 3.21 -2.96 18.73
N ILE A 64 2.73 -3.99 18.03
CA ILE A 64 3.53 -5.16 17.66
C ILE A 64 4.01 -5.03 16.23
N PRO A 65 5.33 -5.14 15.97
CA PRO A 65 5.85 -5.07 14.62
C PRO A 65 5.29 -6.18 13.72
N LEU A 66 4.69 -5.79 12.58
CA LEU A 66 4.16 -6.71 11.56
C LEU A 66 5.20 -7.73 11.04
N ARG A 67 6.49 -7.40 11.14
CA ARG A 67 7.58 -8.26 10.71
C ARG A 67 8.60 -8.41 11.83
N GLN A 68 8.58 -9.56 12.50
CA GLN A 68 9.70 -10.00 13.34
C GLN A 68 10.96 -10.04 12.45
N LYS A 69 12.10 -9.50 12.93
CA LYS A 69 13.36 -9.54 12.18
C LYS A 69 13.67 -11.01 11.87
N ARG A 70 13.61 -11.39 10.59
CA ARG A 70 13.97 -12.73 10.13
C ARG A 70 15.46 -12.92 10.42
N ASN A 71 15.83 -13.72 11.42
CA ASN A 71 17.20 -14.21 11.55
C ASN A 71 17.51 -14.95 10.24
N ARG A 72 18.37 -14.37 9.40
CA ARG A 72 18.90 -15.05 8.23
C ARG A 72 19.87 -16.10 8.79
N PRO A 73 19.62 -17.42 8.67
CA PRO A 73 20.68 -18.37 8.95
C PRO A 73 21.83 -18.05 7.99
N GLU A 74 23.04 -17.86 8.52
CA GLU A 74 24.23 -17.71 7.69
C GLU A 74 24.33 -18.92 6.78
N ALA A 75 24.62 -18.66 5.50
CA ALA A 75 24.82 -19.73 4.54
C ALA A 75 26.01 -20.58 5.01
N THR A 76 25.71 -21.81 5.42
CA THR A 76 26.74 -22.83 5.60
C THR A 76 27.26 -23.19 4.21
N ASP A 77 28.47 -22.75 3.92
CA ASP A 77 29.27 -23.18 2.76
C ASP A 77 29.54 -24.69 2.95
N GLN A 78 29.13 -25.52 1.98
CA GLN A 78 29.52 -26.92 1.81
C GLN A 78 29.90 -27.16 0.36
#